data_AF-A0A1B1B8Z4-F1
#
_entry.id   AF-A0A1B1B8Z4-F1
#
_cell.length_a   1.000
_cell.length_b   1.000
_cell.length_c   1.000
_cell.angle_alpha   90.00
_cell.angle_beta   90.00
_cell.angle_gamma   90.00
#
_symmetry.space_group_name_H-M   'P 1'
#
loop_
_entity.id
_entity.type
_entity.pdbx_description
1 polymer ?
#
loop_
_entity_poly.entity_id
_entity_poly.type
_entity_poly.pdbx_seq_one_letter_code
_entity_poly.pdbx_strand_id
1 'polypeptide(L)'
;MSLIATLARLEAVSTGRARPTATVRHRRLSDRPLVLVPLTTAGEAGAPLGALVGTDRDAPRLLVVPQPRDRDLRFAFLSELADVVLPYLDSYQEAVEAAERTETDPETGKRVKVEVELCADAPQLIVPSRAGLDHVRLLGRSMRFRRTAEQDPETPHPAPPRIPLLGRWLTHYGERARVPGSSLLLALTDVLSRHWATGQSSLEDQHLGSLLAWIDPPAGSTGAEAARQAELARDAGGQLLCPPAGPATDPAFDNKLLAPAIERYDRARGALAAAEDALEADDRLASLTAAERDIRDLVESRTRPTWDAVWQGLDLLRALPEGARVEERWTRDRWSFTAHRDRVLAGEPPQPRRDDAVTAANKLAAREREQARLDAQEALDDPLVMAGRRLAGEAFAGEVTDVVMAYGEGKRPSPRPLVTVRTDDRPHLPERAKVYRSLGGKPQAAEFAGYEGSPDEGVLVLRIVDKMGRGKEPEPGSVPEKGDAVCFTLFEHEARGGAKLPDPEETPWTHGGPPGEAPPEAPDAVTEEDVL
;
A
#
# COMPACT_ATOMS: atom_id res chain seq x y z
N MET A 1 -19.25 6.68 2.05
CA MET A 1 -19.45 5.77 0.90
C MET A 1 -20.26 6.53 -0.15
N SER A 2 -19.87 6.42 -1.42
CA SER A 2 -20.64 7.00 -2.53
C SER A 2 -21.92 6.21 -2.79
N LEU A 3 -22.90 6.81 -3.46
CA LEU A 3 -24.17 6.16 -3.81
C LEU A 3 -23.94 4.90 -4.66
N ILE A 4 -23.01 4.95 -5.62
CA ILE A 4 -22.66 3.79 -6.45
C ILE A 4 -22.05 2.65 -5.64
N ALA A 5 -21.21 2.95 -4.64
CA ALA A 5 -20.65 1.92 -3.76
C ALA A 5 -21.74 1.26 -2.90
N THR A 6 -22.70 2.05 -2.40
CA THR A 6 -23.85 1.50 -1.68
C THR A 6 -24.71 0.62 -2.57
N LEU A 7 -24.99 1.05 -3.81
CA LEU A 7 -25.72 0.25 -4.78
C LEU A 7 -25.00 -1.06 -5.09
N ALA A 8 -23.68 -1.02 -5.36
CA ALA A 8 -22.88 -2.20 -5.65
C ALA A 8 -22.91 -3.22 -4.50
N ARG A 9 -22.87 -2.76 -3.24
CA ARG A 9 -23.01 -3.65 -2.06
C ARG A 9 -24.41 -4.24 -1.95
N LEU A 10 -25.47 -3.46 -2.20
CA LEU A 10 -26.85 -3.97 -2.20
C LEU A 10 -27.07 -5.01 -3.31
N GLU A 11 -26.52 -4.76 -4.50
CA GLU A 11 -26.53 -5.70 -5.61
C GLU A 11 -25.72 -6.96 -5.32
N ALA A 12 -24.61 -6.83 -4.60
CA ALA A 12 -23.82 -7.98 -4.19
C ALA A 12 -24.63 -8.90 -3.27
N VAL A 13 -25.33 -8.33 -2.30
CA VAL A 13 -26.26 -9.07 -1.43
C VAL A 13 -27.41 -9.68 -2.22
N SER A 14 -28.05 -8.93 -3.12
CA SER A 14 -29.24 -9.41 -3.85
C SER A 14 -28.92 -10.52 -4.84
N THR A 15 -27.74 -10.50 -5.43
CA THR A 15 -27.31 -11.50 -6.43
C THR A 15 -26.40 -12.58 -5.88
N GLY A 16 -26.00 -12.45 -4.61
CA GLY A 16 -25.13 -13.41 -3.94
C GLY A 16 -23.72 -13.46 -4.53
N ARG A 17 -23.22 -12.39 -5.16
CA ARG A 17 -21.86 -12.33 -5.73
C ARG A 17 -21.29 -10.93 -5.63
N ALA A 18 -20.00 -10.78 -5.35
CA ALA A 18 -19.38 -9.46 -5.32
C ALA A 18 -19.56 -8.70 -6.64
N ARG A 19 -19.71 -7.37 -6.55
CA ARG A 19 -19.83 -6.49 -7.71
C ARG A 19 -18.50 -5.79 -8.00
N PRO A 20 -17.99 -5.83 -9.25
CA PRO A 20 -16.85 -5.01 -9.62
C PRO A 20 -17.14 -3.53 -9.37
N THR A 21 -16.22 -2.84 -8.69
CA THR A 21 -16.24 -1.39 -8.47
C THR A 21 -15.19 -0.65 -9.28
N ALA A 22 -14.32 -1.41 -9.96
CA ALA A 22 -13.29 -0.92 -10.86
C ALA A 22 -13.20 -1.84 -12.08
N THR A 23 -12.87 -1.29 -13.24
CA THR A 23 -12.64 -2.05 -14.48
C THR A 23 -11.17 -2.25 -14.79
N VAL A 24 -10.29 -1.50 -14.13
CA VAL A 24 -8.82 -1.59 -14.27
C VAL A 24 -8.18 -1.78 -12.90
N ARG A 25 -6.98 -2.37 -12.84
CA ARG A 25 -6.19 -2.40 -11.61
C ARG A 25 -5.50 -1.06 -11.38
N HIS A 26 -5.69 -0.49 -10.19
CA HIS A 26 -5.14 0.83 -9.82
C HIS A 26 -3.82 0.77 -9.04
N ARG A 27 -3.24 -0.42 -8.93
CA ARG A 27 -1.94 -0.67 -8.27
C ARG A 27 -1.04 -1.47 -9.20
N ARG A 28 0.26 -1.19 -9.11
CA ARG A 28 1.27 -1.99 -9.76
C ARG A 28 1.26 -3.37 -9.12
N LEU A 29 1.31 -4.42 -9.92
CA LEU A 29 1.61 -5.76 -9.45
C LEU A 29 2.86 -6.24 -10.16
N SER A 30 3.91 -6.47 -9.39
CA SER A 30 5.14 -7.05 -9.91
C SER A 30 4.87 -8.46 -10.44
N ASP A 31 5.66 -8.91 -11.40
CA ASP A 31 5.66 -10.31 -11.84
C ASP A 31 6.24 -11.23 -10.77
N ARG A 32 7.12 -10.70 -9.91
CA ARG A 32 7.79 -11.43 -8.83
C ARG A 32 7.66 -10.71 -7.47
N PRO A 33 6.44 -10.55 -6.94
CA PRO A 33 6.25 -9.93 -5.63
C PRO A 33 6.79 -10.86 -4.53
N LEU A 34 7.39 -10.30 -3.49
CA LEU A 34 7.71 -11.03 -2.27
C LEU A 34 6.46 -11.10 -1.39
N VAL A 35 5.86 -12.28 -1.29
CA VAL A 35 4.74 -12.53 -0.38
C VAL A 35 5.29 -12.84 1.01
N LEU A 36 4.71 -12.23 2.03
CA LEU A 36 5.01 -12.49 3.45
C LEU A 36 3.69 -12.75 4.20
N VAL A 37 3.53 -13.98 4.70
CA VAL A 37 2.40 -14.41 5.54
C VAL A 37 2.92 -14.59 6.97
N PRO A 38 2.86 -13.57 7.83
CA PRO A 38 3.36 -13.65 9.19
C PRO A 38 2.36 -14.33 10.13
N LEU A 39 2.86 -14.97 11.18
CA LEU A 39 2.11 -15.38 12.37
C LEU A 39 2.83 -14.93 13.63
N THR A 40 2.05 -14.49 14.61
CA THR A 40 2.50 -14.12 15.95
C THR A 40 1.77 -14.95 16.99
N THR A 41 2.43 -15.22 18.12
CA THR A 41 1.76 -15.87 19.24
C THR A 41 0.70 -14.99 19.88
N ALA A 42 -0.40 -15.59 20.32
CA ALA A 42 -1.39 -14.89 21.14
C ALA A 42 -0.78 -14.47 22.50
N GLY A 43 -1.13 -13.27 22.94
CA GLY A 43 -0.81 -12.77 24.30
C GLY A 43 0.52 -12.04 24.47
N GLU A 44 1.40 -12.03 23.46
CA GLU A 44 2.66 -11.29 23.48
C GLU A 44 2.82 -10.50 22.18
N ALA A 45 2.80 -9.16 22.28
CA ALA A 45 2.73 -8.29 21.12
C ALA A 45 4.01 -8.41 20.28
N GLY A 46 3.87 -8.92 19.05
CA GLY A 46 4.97 -8.97 18.09
C GLY A 46 5.93 -10.15 18.22
N ALA A 47 5.72 -11.07 19.17
CA ALA A 47 6.50 -12.30 19.26
C ALA A 47 6.22 -13.20 18.03
N PRO A 48 7.22 -13.43 17.16
CA PRO A 48 7.02 -14.21 15.94
C PRO A 48 6.82 -15.69 16.30
N LEU A 49 5.78 -16.29 15.70
CA LEU A 49 5.56 -17.73 15.73
C LEU A 49 6.13 -18.40 14.46
N GLY A 50 5.96 -17.73 13.33
CA GLY A 50 6.48 -18.20 12.05
C GLY A 50 6.03 -17.34 10.89
N ALA A 51 6.51 -17.66 9.69
CA ALA A 51 6.09 -17.00 8.46
C ALA A 51 6.31 -17.91 7.25
N LEU A 52 5.41 -17.81 6.26
CA LEU A 52 5.75 -18.19 4.89
C LEU A 52 6.22 -16.95 4.14
N VAL A 53 7.36 -17.05 3.48
CA VAL A 53 7.96 -15.95 2.71
C VAL A 53 8.55 -16.47 1.40
N GLY A 54 8.37 -15.72 0.31
CA GLY A 54 8.96 -16.09 -0.99
C GLY A 54 8.35 -15.35 -2.18
N THR A 55 8.90 -15.61 -3.36
CA THR A 55 8.40 -15.07 -4.64
C THR A 55 7.77 -16.13 -5.54
N ASP A 56 7.93 -17.41 -5.20
CA ASP A 56 7.42 -18.55 -5.95
C ASP A 56 6.22 -19.16 -5.20
N ARG A 57 5.07 -19.22 -5.89
CA ARG A 57 3.82 -19.78 -5.37
C ARG A 57 3.98 -21.21 -4.85
N ASP A 58 4.75 -22.03 -5.54
CA ASP A 58 4.82 -23.46 -5.28
C ASP A 58 5.95 -23.84 -4.32
N ALA A 59 6.91 -22.92 -4.11
CA ALA A 59 8.08 -23.12 -3.25
C ALA A 59 8.26 -22.00 -2.21
N PRO A 60 7.31 -21.78 -1.29
CA PRO A 60 7.51 -20.83 -0.19
C PRO A 60 8.55 -21.34 0.81
N ARG A 61 9.27 -20.40 1.46
CA ARG A 61 10.14 -20.72 2.58
C ARG A 61 9.39 -20.56 3.90
N LEU A 62 9.33 -21.62 4.68
CA LEU A 62 8.71 -21.66 6.01
C LEU A 62 9.73 -21.39 7.11
N LEU A 63 9.53 -20.29 7.82
CA LEU A 63 10.28 -19.89 9.02
C LEU A 63 9.42 -20.16 10.26
N VAL A 64 10.01 -20.71 11.32
CA VAL A 64 9.28 -21.16 12.52
C VAL A 64 10.09 -20.83 13.77
N VAL A 65 9.42 -20.41 14.84
CA VAL A 65 9.99 -20.22 16.17
C VAL A 65 9.40 -21.29 17.10
N PRO A 66 10.13 -22.38 17.41
CA PRO A 66 9.61 -23.48 18.22
C PRO A 66 9.18 -23.06 19.62
N GLN A 67 9.91 -22.13 20.25
CA GLN A 67 9.56 -21.54 21.52
C GLN A 67 9.53 -20.02 21.38
N PRO A 68 8.35 -19.42 21.11
CA PRO A 68 8.20 -18.00 20.86
C PRO A 68 8.54 -17.10 22.04
N ARG A 69 8.85 -17.62 23.23
CA ARG A 69 9.39 -16.86 24.38
C ARG A 69 10.91 -16.86 24.47
N ASP A 70 11.57 -17.69 23.67
CA ASP A 70 13.02 -17.80 23.65
C ASP A 70 13.59 -16.69 22.75
N ARG A 71 14.38 -15.80 23.36
CA ARG A 71 15.01 -14.68 22.67
C ARG A 71 15.92 -15.15 21.54
N ASP A 72 16.75 -16.15 21.75
CA ASP A 72 17.74 -16.58 20.76
C ASP A 72 17.04 -17.17 19.52
N LEU A 73 15.97 -17.94 19.73
CA LEU A 73 15.15 -18.46 18.63
C LEU A 73 14.43 -17.33 17.85
N ARG A 74 13.98 -16.28 18.53
CA ARG A 74 13.44 -15.08 17.85
C ARG A 74 14.49 -14.39 16.99
N PHE A 75 15.72 -14.22 17.50
CA PHE A 75 16.82 -13.62 16.73
C PHE A 75 17.25 -14.49 15.55
N ALA A 76 17.21 -15.82 15.71
CA ALA A 76 17.42 -16.76 14.61
C ALA A 76 16.34 -16.59 13.52
N PHE A 77 15.06 -16.50 13.89
CA PHE A 77 13.99 -16.22 12.94
C PHE A 77 14.16 -14.89 12.20
N LEU A 78 14.50 -13.80 12.92
CA LEU A 78 14.73 -12.50 12.28
C LEU A 78 15.94 -12.53 11.34
N SER A 79 16.97 -13.31 11.69
CA SER A 79 18.11 -13.56 10.82
C SER A 79 17.71 -14.29 9.54
N GLU A 80 16.93 -15.37 9.66
CA GLU A 80 16.47 -16.13 8.49
C GLU A 80 15.53 -15.31 7.61
N LEU A 81 14.69 -14.46 8.21
CA LEU A 81 13.85 -13.52 7.47
C LEU A 81 14.72 -12.51 6.70
N ALA A 82 15.78 -11.98 7.32
CA ALA A 82 16.73 -11.10 6.65
C ALA A 82 17.45 -11.81 5.49
N ASP A 83 17.81 -13.08 5.66
CA ASP A 83 18.45 -13.90 4.63
C ASP A 83 17.54 -14.20 3.43
N VAL A 84 16.22 -13.97 3.53
CA VAL A 84 15.28 -14.03 2.40
C VAL A 84 15.01 -12.66 1.81
N VAL A 85 14.70 -11.68 2.67
CA VAL A 85 14.21 -10.37 2.24
C VAL A 85 15.35 -9.51 1.67
N LEU A 86 16.52 -9.47 2.32
CA LEU A 86 17.61 -8.60 1.88
C LEU A 86 18.14 -8.99 0.49
N PRO A 87 18.44 -10.28 0.18
CA PRO A 87 18.85 -10.65 -1.17
C PRO A 87 17.81 -10.31 -2.25
N TYR A 88 16.51 -10.41 -1.91
CA TYR A 88 15.45 -9.96 -2.80
C TYR A 88 15.54 -8.44 -3.05
N LEU A 89 15.69 -7.62 -2.02
CA LEU A 89 15.85 -6.16 -2.16
C LEU A 89 17.12 -5.80 -2.94
N ASP A 90 18.23 -6.46 -2.65
CA ASP A 90 19.53 -6.24 -3.28
C ASP A 90 19.48 -6.51 -4.79
N SER A 91 18.67 -7.49 -5.23
CA SER A 91 18.49 -7.81 -6.65
C SER A 91 17.92 -6.66 -7.50
N TYR A 92 17.33 -5.62 -6.88
CA TYR A 92 16.82 -4.43 -7.56
C TYR A 92 17.75 -3.21 -7.45
N GLN A 93 18.86 -3.31 -6.72
CA GLN A 93 19.71 -2.15 -6.43
C GLN A 93 20.69 -1.83 -7.57
N GLU A 94 21.19 -2.85 -8.27
CA GLU A 94 22.24 -2.71 -9.29
C GLU A 94 21.71 -2.30 -10.67
N ALA A 95 20.52 -2.78 -11.06
CA ALA A 95 19.92 -2.44 -12.34
C ALA A 95 19.38 -1.00 -12.28
N VAL A 96 20.08 -0.06 -12.93
CA VAL A 96 19.74 1.36 -12.97
C VAL A 96 19.60 1.88 -14.40
N GLU A 97 18.84 2.96 -14.55
CA GLU A 97 18.73 3.75 -15.77
C GLU A 97 19.01 5.23 -15.47
N ALA A 98 19.52 5.95 -16.48
CA ALA A 98 19.74 7.39 -16.37
C ALA A 98 18.39 8.13 -16.35
N ALA A 99 18.19 8.98 -15.36
CA ALA A 99 17.00 9.79 -15.23
C ALA A 99 17.36 11.25 -14.93
N GLU A 100 16.52 12.18 -15.40
CA GLU A 100 16.70 13.60 -15.08
C GLU A 100 15.97 13.95 -13.78
N ARG A 101 16.71 14.52 -12.83
CA ARG A 101 16.14 15.13 -11.62
C ARG A 101 16.40 16.63 -11.64
N THR A 102 15.39 17.41 -11.26
CA THR A 102 15.57 18.85 -11.08
C THR A 102 16.05 19.14 -9.67
N GLU A 103 17.24 19.70 -9.54
CA GLU A 103 17.82 20.13 -8.27
C GLU A 103 18.00 21.64 -8.26
N THR A 104 18.08 22.21 -7.05
CA THR A 104 18.40 23.64 -6.90
C THR A 104 19.90 23.73 -6.71
N ASP A 105 20.56 24.40 -7.65
CA ASP A 105 21.99 24.67 -7.60
C ASP A 105 22.29 25.49 -6.33
N PRO A 106 23.15 24.98 -5.42
CA PRO A 106 23.44 25.65 -4.16
C PRO A 106 24.18 26.98 -4.34
N GLU A 107 24.92 27.18 -5.43
CA GLU A 107 25.66 28.42 -5.70
C GLU A 107 24.77 29.48 -6.38
N THR A 108 23.93 29.05 -7.33
CA THR A 108 23.15 29.99 -8.15
C THR A 108 21.68 30.12 -7.73
N GLY A 109 21.19 29.23 -6.88
CA GLY A 109 19.77 29.13 -6.48
C GLY A 109 18.83 28.77 -7.63
N LYS A 110 19.36 28.44 -8.81
CA LYS A 110 18.56 28.11 -10.01
C LYS A 110 18.23 26.62 -10.05
N ARG A 111 17.10 26.30 -10.65
CA ARG A 111 16.71 24.91 -10.92
C ARG A 111 17.50 24.40 -12.13
N VAL A 112 18.35 23.40 -11.91
CA VAL A 112 19.16 22.75 -12.94
C VAL A 112 18.73 21.29 -13.05
N LYS A 113 18.78 20.75 -14.27
CA LYS A 113 18.56 19.32 -14.49
C LYS A 113 19.87 18.58 -14.34
N VAL A 114 19.90 17.62 -13.43
CA VAL A 114 21.04 16.75 -13.15
C VAL A 114 20.65 15.34 -13.57
N GLU A 115 21.58 14.64 -14.21
CA GLU A 115 21.45 13.23 -14.50
C GLU A 115 21.75 12.44 -13.23
N VAL A 116 20.83 11.58 -12.83
CA VAL A 116 20.95 10.73 -11.65
C VAL A 116 20.58 9.29 -12.02
N GLU A 117 21.08 8.34 -11.26
CA GLU A 117 20.71 6.94 -11.42
C GLU A 117 19.35 6.67 -10.77
N LEU A 118 18.44 6.05 -11.53
CA LEU A 118 17.15 5.56 -11.04
C LEU A 118 17.15 4.02 -11.13
N CYS A 119 16.79 3.31 -10.07
CA CYS A 119 16.60 1.87 -10.14
C CYS A 119 15.58 1.53 -11.24
N ALA A 120 15.94 0.60 -12.14
CA ALA A 120 15.13 0.19 -13.28
C ALA A 120 13.76 -0.35 -12.85
N ASP A 121 13.69 -0.97 -11.67
CA ASP A 121 12.44 -1.38 -11.02
C ASP A 121 12.58 -1.27 -9.49
N ALA A 122 11.50 -1.56 -8.75
CA ALA A 122 11.53 -1.61 -7.29
C ALA A 122 10.94 -2.92 -6.75
N PRO A 123 11.43 -3.44 -5.61
CA PRO A 123 10.89 -4.64 -5.01
C PRO A 123 9.49 -4.37 -4.44
N GLN A 124 8.57 -5.32 -4.61
CA GLN A 124 7.20 -5.24 -4.10
C GLN A 124 6.96 -6.30 -3.04
N LEU A 125 6.44 -5.88 -1.88
CA LEU A 125 6.04 -6.76 -0.79
C LEU A 125 4.50 -6.84 -0.72
N ILE A 126 3.99 -8.06 -0.60
CA ILE A 126 2.55 -8.32 -0.44
C ILE A 126 2.33 -9.05 0.89
N VAL A 127 1.38 -8.56 1.67
CA VAL A 127 0.90 -9.19 2.91
C VAL A 127 -0.59 -9.48 2.78
N PRO A 128 -1.14 -10.48 3.50
CA PRO A 128 -2.53 -10.89 3.30
C PRO A 128 -3.54 -9.78 3.64
N SER A 129 -3.31 -9.07 4.75
CA SER A 129 -4.27 -8.14 5.35
C SER A 129 -3.58 -6.90 5.93
N ARG A 130 -4.37 -5.91 6.38
CA ARG A 130 -3.84 -4.73 7.09
C ARG A 130 -3.03 -5.09 8.32
N ALA A 131 -3.45 -6.13 9.03
CA ALA A 131 -2.74 -6.57 10.23
C ALA A 131 -1.32 -7.09 9.89
N GLY A 132 -1.14 -7.73 8.73
CA GLY A 132 0.18 -8.09 8.23
C GLY A 132 1.05 -6.87 7.89
N LEU A 133 0.44 -5.81 7.36
CA LEU A 133 1.13 -4.54 7.07
C LEU A 133 1.59 -3.86 8.36
N ASP A 134 0.73 -3.82 9.38
CA ASP A 134 1.09 -3.29 10.69
C ASP A 134 2.17 -4.14 11.38
N HIS A 135 2.17 -5.46 11.17
CA HIS A 135 3.25 -6.33 11.63
C HIS A 135 4.59 -5.99 10.96
N VAL A 136 4.62 -5.77 9.64
CA VAL A 136 5.85 -5.32 8.94
C VAL A 136 6.36 -3.99 9.51
N ARG A 137 5.45 -3.05 9.81
CA ARG A 137 5.81 -1.77 10.45
C ARG A 137 6.37 -1.96 11.86
N LEU A 138 5.80 -2.87 12.63
CA LEU A 138 6.29 -3.22 13.96
C LEU A 138 7.70 -3.81 13.90
N LEU A 139 7.94 -4.77 12.99
CA LEU A 139 9.28 -5.33 12.76
C LEU A 139 10.29 -4.26 12.38
N GLY A 140 9.95 -3.37 11.45
CA GLY A 140 10.82 -2.24 11.07
C GLY A 140 11.22 -1.38 12.28
N ARG A 141 10.26 -1.08 13.16
CA ARG A 141 10.50 -0.34 14.40
C ARG A 141 11.37 -1.07 15.40
N SER A 142 11.11 -2.35 15.65
CA SER A 142 11.79 -3.12 16.70
C SER A 142 13.24 -3.48 16.35
N MET A 143 13.59 -3.47 15.05
CA MET A 143 14.89 -3.91 14.56
C MET A 143 15.86 -2.77 14.20
N ARG A 144 15.39 -1.62 13.66
CA ARG A 144 16.27 -0.65 12.98
C ARG A 144 17.35 0.02 13.84
N PHE A 145 17.18 0.00 15.18
CA PHE A 145 18.13 0.57 16.15
C PHE A 145 18.85 -0.49 16.99
N ARG A 146 18.73 -1.78 16.66
CA ARG A 146 19.47 -2.83 17.37
C ARG A 146 20.97 -2.62 17.13
N ARG A 147 21.76 -2.67 18.20
CA ARG A 147 23.22 -2.46 18.14
C ARG A 147 23.92 -3.74 17.69
N THR A 148 24.88 -3.59 16.80
CA THR A 148 25.77 -4.68 16.38
C THR A 148 26.98 -4.75 17.31
N ALA A 149 27.71 -5.86 17.28
CA ALA A 149 28.94 -6.04 18.06
C ALA A 149 30.01 -4.99 17.70
N GLU A 150 30.02 -4.52 16.45
CA GLU A 150 30.95 -3.50 15.98
C GLU A 150 30.62 -2.10 16.55
N GLN A 151 29.33 -1.82 16.75
CA GLN A 151 28.86 -0.53 17.25
C GLN A 151 28.96 -0.41 18.77
N ASP A 152 28.75 -1.53 19.48
CA ASP A 152 28.77 -1.58 20.94
C ASP A 152 29.25 -2.97 21.40
N PRO A 153 30.58 -3.19 21.51
CA PRO A 153 31.14 -4.49 21.89
C PRO A 153 30.73 -4.96 23.29
N GLU A 154 30.37 -4.04 24.18
CA GLU A 154 29.96 -4.33 25.56
C GLU A 154 28.47 -4.68 25.67
N THR A 155 27.71 -4.62 24.57
CA THR A 155 26.30 -4.96 24.58
C THR A 155 26.13 -6.47 24.87
N PRO A 156 25.32 -6.89 25.86
CA PRO A 156 25.26 -8.31 26.26
C PRO A 156 24.78 -9.27 25.16
N HIS A 157 24.06 -8.75 24.15
CA HIS A 157 23.46 -9.55 23.07
C HIS A 157 23.44 -8.73 21.76
N PRO A 158 24.57 -8.61 21.06
CA PRO A 158 24.65 -7.83 19.83
C PRO A 158 23.83 -8.48 18.72
N ALA A 159 23.11 -7.67 17.95
CA ALA A 159 22.37 -8.14 16.79
C ALA A 159 23.32 -8.34 15.59
N PRO A 160 23.14 -9.41 14.79
CA PRO A 160 23.77 -9.51 13.48
C PRO A 160 23.50 -8.27 12.61
N PRO A 161 24.48 -7.72 11.86
CA PRO A 161 24.33 -6.47 11.10
C PRO A 161 23.15 -6.46 10.10
N ARG A 162 22.77 -7.63 9.58
CA ARG A 162 21.62 -7.80 8.69
C ARG A 162 20.26 -7.47 9.36
N ILE A 163 20.13 -7.64 10.68
CA ILE A 163 18.86 -7.40 11.38
C ILE A 163 18.52 -5.89 11.44
N PRO A 164 19.42 -5.00 11.90
CA PRO A 164 19.19 -3.56 11.81
C PRO A 164 18.96 -3.07 10.38
N LEU A 165 19.71 -3.61 9.41
CA LEU A 165 19.54 -3.28 7.99
C LEU A 165 18.13 -3.65 7.49
N LEU A 166 17.65 -4.85 7.78
CA LEU A 166 16.27 -5.25 7.49
C LEU A 166 15.27 -4.30 8.16
N GLY A 167 15.51 -3.92 9.43
CA GLY A 167 14.70 -2.96 10.16
C GLY A 167 14.56 -1.61 9.44
N ARG A 168 15.67 -1.09 8.89
CA ARG A 168 15.68 0.17 8.11
C ARG A 168 14.83 0.05 6.84
N TRP A 169 14.97 -1.06 6.11
CA TRP A 169 14.17 -1.33 4.92
C TRP A 169 12.68 -1.48 5.25
N LEU A 170 12.30 -2.32 6.21
CA LEU A 170 10.89 -2.50 6.58
C LEU A 170 10.27 -1.20 7.12
N THR A 171 11.06 -0.34 7.79
CA THR A 171 10.62 1.01 8.17
C THR A 171 10.30 1.87 6.93
N HIS A 172 11.14 1.83 5.90
CA HIS A 172 10.84 2.51 4.63
C HIS A 172 9.55 1.99 3.99
N TYR A 173 9.40 0.69 3.80
CA TYR A 173 8.18 0.08 3.24
C TYR A 173 6.94 0.43 4.08
N GLY A 174 7.07 0.44 5.40
CA GLY A 174 6.01 0.85 6.33
C GLY A 174 5.64 2.33 6.27
N GLU A 175 6.57 3.23 5.93
CA GLU A 175 6.26 4.63 5.61
C GLU A 175 5.58 4.75 4.24
N ARG A 176 6.02 3.97 3.25
CA ARG A 176 5.48 3.97 1.89
C ARG A 176 4.06 3.40 1.80
N ALA A 177 3.74 2.39 2.59
CA ALA A 177 2.38 1.87 2.75
C ALA A 177 1.35 2.94 3.18
N ARG A 178 1.78 4.02 3.85
CA ARG A 178 0.91 5.15 4.23
C ARG A 178 0.80 6.23 3.17
N VAL A 179 1.53 6.11 2.06
CA VAL A 179 1.47 7.06 0.95
C VAL A 179 0.42 6.57 -0.04
N PRO A 180 -0.68 7.31 -0.24
CA PRO A 180 -1.73 6.92 -1.18
C PRO A 180 -1.16 6.65 -2.57
N GLY A 181 -1.58 5.53 -3.17
CA GLY A 181 -1.16 5.15 -4.52
C GLY A 181 0.18 4.42 -4.59
N SER A 182 0.95 4.37 -3.49
CA SER A 182 2.15 3.52 -3.43
C SER A 182 1.78 2.04 -3.56
N SER A 183 2.65 1.31 -4.24
CA SER A 183 2.54 -0.12 -4.50
C SER A 183 3.73 -0.91 -3.92
N LEU A 184 4.62 -0.29 -3.14
CA LEU A 184 5.78 -0.99 -2.57
C LEU A 184 5.41 -2.03 -1.51
N LEU A 185 4.45 -1.73 -0.64
CA LEU A 185 3.91 -2.67 0.35
C LEU A 185 2.39 -2.62 0.30
N LEU A 186 1.75 -3.74 -0.06
CA LEU A 186 0.30 -3.83 -0.21
C LEU A 186 -0.29 -4.90 0.71
N ALA A 187 -1.38 -4.54 1.39
CA ALA A 187 -2.30 -5.51 1.99
C ALA A 187 -3.27 -5.99 0.91
N LEU A 188 -3.29 -7.30 0.64
CA LEU A 188 -4.10 -7.86 -0.44
C LEU A 188 -5.60 -7.60 -0.23
N THR A 189 -6.12 -7.74 0.99
CA THR A 189 -7.53 -7.41 1.29
C THR A 189 -7.89 -5.99 0.89
N ASP A 190 -7.01 -5.01 1.12
CA ASP A 190 -7.27 -3.61 0.76
C ASP A 190 -7.28 -3.39 -0.76
N VAL A 191 -6.43 -4.10 -1.49
CA VAL A 191 -6.43 -4.02 -2.96
C VAL A 191 -7.68 -4.70 -3.51
N LEU A 192 -8.05 -5.88 -3.03
CA LEU A 192 -9.27 -6.58 -3.45
C LEU A 192 -10.54 -5.75 -3.14
N SER A 193 -10.71 -5.25 -1.91
CA SER A 193 -11.87 -4.43 -1.53
C SER A 193 -11.97 -3.09 -2.26
N ARG A 194 -10.92 -2.65 -2.96
CA ARG A 194 -10.99 -1.49 -3.87
C ARG A 194 -11.63 -1.83 -5.22
N HIS A 195 -11.53 -3.09 -5.66
CA HIS A 195 -11.98 -3.52 -7.00
C HIS A 195 -13.28 -4.31 -6.95
N TRP A 196 -13.67 -4.84 -5.79
CA TRP A 196 -14.93 -5.55 -5.59
C TRP A 196 -15.67 -5.08 -4.35
N ALA A 197 -16.95 -4.78 -4.51
CA ALA A 197 -17.91 -4.58 -3.43
C ALA A 197 -18.55 -5.91 -3.02
N THR A 198 -18.44 -6.25 -1.75
CA THR A 198 -19.07 -7.43 -1.14
C THR A 198 -20.34 -7.05 -0.37
N GLY A 199 -21.11 -8.06 0.06
CA GLY A 199 -22.18 -7.85 1.04
C GLY A 199 -21.68 -7.61 2.47
N GLN A 200 -20.37 -7.73 2.70
CA GLN A 200 -19.72 -7.63 4.01
C GLN A 200 -19.38 -6.20 4.39
N SER A 201 -19.18 -5.97 5.68
CA SER A 201 -18.54 -4.77 6.19
C SER A 201 -17.04 -4.75 5.84
N SER A 202 -16.44 -3.56 5.87
CA SER A 202 -14.99 -3.41 5.63
C SER A 202 -14.12 -4.12 6.67
N LEU A 203 -14.69 -4.46 7.83
CA LEU A 203 -14.00 -5.23 8.87
C LEU A 203 -13.99 -6.72 8.51
N GLU A 204 -15.13 -7.25 8.08
CA GLU A 204 -15.26 -8.65 7.63
C GLU A 204 -14.41 -8.91 6.38
N ASP A 205 -14.33 -7.93 5.47
CA ASP A 205 -13.44 -7.99 4.30
C ASP A 205 -11.95 -8.19 4.66
N GLN A 206 -11.52 -7.94 5.92
CA GLN A 206 -10.14 -8.24 6.34
C GLN A 206 -9.88 -9.75 6.50
N HIS A 207 -10.92 -10.59 6.51
CA HIS A 207 -10.78 -12.03 6.43
C HIS A 207 -10.58 -12.47 4.97
N LEU A 208 -9.32 -12.61 4.52
CA LEU A 208 -8.98 -12.85 3.11
C LEU A 208 -9.76 -14.01 2.47
N GLY A 209 -9.88 -15.16 3.15
CA GLY A 209 -10.64 -16.30 2.60
C GLY A 209 -12.13 -16.01 2.42
N SER A 210 -12.72 -15.15 3.26
CA SER A 210 -14.12 -14.75 3.22
C SER A 210 -14.36 -13.76 2.08
N LEU A 211 -13.45 -12.79 1.94
CA LEU A 211 -13.43 -11.84 0.83
C LEU A 211 -13.31 -12.55 -0.53
N LEU A 212 -12.37 -13.51 -0.66
CA LEU A 212 -12.22 -14.30 -1.88
C LEU A 212 -13.47 -15.12 -2.20
N ALA A 213 -14.11 -15.70 -1.18
CA ALA A 213 -15.35 -16.45 -1.34
C ALA A 213 -16.51 -15.58 -1.84
N TRP A 214 -16.52 -14.27 -1.54
CA TRP A 214 -17.47 -13.33 -2.14
C TRP A 214 -17.17 -13.01 -3.61
N ILE A 215 -15.89 -12.87 -3.95
CA ILE A 215 -15.43 -12.47 -5.29
C ILE A 215 -15.62 -13.63 -6.27
N ASP A 216 -15.17 -14.81 -5.88
CA ASP A 216 -15.22 -16.03 -6.69
C ASP A 216 -15.72 -17.22 -5.87
N PRO A 217 -17.03 -17.26 -5.56
CA PRO A 217 -17.61 -18.38 -4.82
C PRO A 217 -17.56 -19.69 -5.63
N PRO A 218 -17.42 -20.84 -4.97
CA PRO A 218 -17.57 -22.14 -5.60
C PRO A 218 -18.89 -22.27 -6.40
N ALA A 219 -18.86 -23.08 -7.45
CA ALA A 219 -20.05 -23.30 -8.27
C ALA A 219 -21.22 -23.85 -7.42
N GLY A 220 -22.36 -23.18 -7.49
CA GLY A 220 -23.58 -23.59 -6.79
C GLY A 220 -23.75 -23.02 -5.38
N SER A 221 -22.83 -22.20 -4.88
CA SER A 221 -23.02 -21.43 -3.64
C SER A 221 -23.06 -19.93 -3.91
N THR A 222 -23.74 -19.20 -3.03
CA THR A 222 -23.64 -17.73 -2.98
C THR A 222 -22.37 -17.32 -2.25
N GLY A 223 -21.90 -16.10 -2.52
CA GLY A 223 -20.79 -15.47 -1.81
C GLY A 223 -21.03 -15.42 -0.29
N ALA A 224 -22.26 -15.13 0.14
CA ALA A 224 -22.61 -15.11 1.56
C ALA A 224 -22.48 -16.49 2.23
N GLU A 225 -22.94 -17.57 1.57
CA GLU A 225 -22.81 -18.93 2.09
C GLU A 225 -21.35 -19.39 2.11
N ALA A 226 -20.61 -19.13 1.04
CA ALA A 226 -19.20 -19.49 0.92
C ALA A 226 -18.32 -18.74 1.93
N ALA A 227 -18.57 -17.44 2.11
CA ALA A 227 -17.93 -16.61 3.12
C ALA A 227 -18.19 -17.11 4.54
N ARG A 228 -19.46 -17.36 4.88
CA ARG A 228 -19.84 -17.92 6.18
C ARG A 228 -19.16 -19.28 6.42
N GLN A 229 -19.06 -20.11 5.39
CA GLN A 229 -18.34 -21.37 5.48
C GLN A 229 -16.84 -21.16 5.72
N ALA A 230 -16.20 -20.21 5.03
CA ALA A 230 -14.81 -19.87 5.27
C ALA A 230 -14.58 -19.42 6.73
N GLU A 231 -15.48 -18.61 7.30
CA GLU A 231 -15.35 -18.07 8.65
C GLU A 231 -15.62 -19.11 9.76
N LEU A 232 -16.57 -20.02 9.55
CA LEU A 232 -17.12 -20.86 10.63
C LEU A 232 -16.79 -22.34 10.51
N ALA A 233 -16.43 -22.83 9.32
CA ALA A 233 -16.23 -24.26 9.14
C ALA A 233 -15.05 -24.75 9.97
N ARG A 234 -15.30 -25.80 10.75
CA ARG A 234 -14.29 -26.46 11.57
C ARG A 234 -14.22 -27.95 11.24
N ASP A 235 -13.03 -28.51 11.37
CA ASP A 235 -12.82 -29.95 11.29
C ASP A 235 -13.33 -30.68 12.55
N ALA A 236 -13.20 -32.02 12.55
CA ALA A 236 -13.58 -32.84 13.70
C ALA A 236 -12.79 -32.54 14.98
N GLY A 237 -11.60 -31.96 14.86
CA GLY A 237 -10.77 -31.48 15.98
C GLY A 237 -11.15 -30.08 16.48
N GLY A 238 -12.16 -29.46 15.87
CA GLY A 238 -12.61 -28.12 16.18
C GLY A 238 -11.67 -27.02 15.70
N GLN A 239 -10.84 -27.28 14.69
CA GLN A 239 -9.93 -26.31 14.07
C GLN A 239 -10.58 -25.68 12.84
N LEU A 240 -10.36 -24.38 12.60
CA LEU A 240 -10.88 -23.71 11.41
C LEU A 240 -10.30 -24.32 10.12
N LEU A 241 -11.18 -24.56 9.14
CA LEU A 241 -10.77 -25.01 7.80
C LEU A 241 -10.11 -23.88 7.00
N CYS A 242 -10.51 -22.62 7.23
CA CYS A 242 -9.85 -21.43 6.72
C CYS A 242 -9.28 -20.65 7.92
N PRO A 243 -7.98 -20.81 8.24
CA PRO A 243 -7.35 -20.06 9.30
C PRO A 243 -7.40 -18.54 9.03
N PRO A 244 -7.37 -17.70 10.08
CA PRO A 244 -7.22 -16.26 9.92
C PRO A 244 -5.97 -15.91 9.11
N ALA A 245 -6.07 -14.89 8.26
CA ALA A 245 -5.01 -14.47 7.35
C ALA A 245 -3.87 -13.68 8.05
N GLY A 246 -3.46 -14.13 9.24
CA GLY A 246 -2.38 -13.57 10.06
C GLY A 246 -2.56 -12.09 10.47
N PRO A 247 -1.68 -11.57 11.32
CA PRO A 247 -0.66 -12.28 12.09
C PRO A 247 -1.24 -13.05 13.29
N ALA A 248 -2.46 -12.74 13.72
CA ALA A 248 -3.12 -13.45 14.81
C ALA A 248 -3.56 -14.87 14.42
N THR A 249 -3.55 -15.77 15.39
CA THR A 249 -3.97 -17.17 15.28
C THR A 249 -5.36 -17.41 15.89
N ASP A 250 -5.99 -18.55 15.54
CA ASP A 250 -7.26 -18.98 16.15
C ASP A 250 -7.02 -19.48 17.59
N PRO A 251 -7.78 -19.02 18.59
CA PRO A 251 -7.59 -19.48 19.97
C PRO A 251 -7.72 -20.99 20.16
N ALA A 252 -8.51 -21.69 19.34
CA ALA A 252 -8.59 -23.15 19.43
C ALA A 252 -7.33 -23.84 18.89
N PHE A 253 -6.62 -23.24 17.94
CA PHE A 253 -5.29 -23.69 17.51
C PHE A 253 -4.27 -23.48 18.61
N ASP A 254 -4.22 -22.28 19.20
CA ASP A 254 -3.24 -21.95 20.23
C ASP A 254 -3.37 -22.87 21.45
N ASN A 255 -4.58 -23.01 21.97
CA ASN A 255 -4.81 -23.74 23.22
C ASN A 255 -4.77 -25.26 23.05
N LYS A 256 -5.27 -25.81 21.94
CA LYS A 256 -5.44 -27.26 21.79
C LYS A 256 -4.30 -27.93 21.04
N LEU A 257 -3.57 -27.21 20.19
CA LEU A 257 -2.52 -27.78 19.34
C LEU A 257 -1.16 -27.17 19.64
N LEU A 258 -1.04 -25.84 19.57
CA LEU A 258 0.26 -25.18 19.67
C LEU A 258 0.85 -25.27 21.08
N ALA A 259 0.10 -24.92 22.13
CA ALA A 259 0.59 -24.97 23.51
C ALA A 259 1.06 -26.38 23.91
N PRO A 260 0.30 -27.48 23.67
CA PRO A 260 0.80 -28.83 23.93
C PRO A 260 2.03 -29.22 23.10
N ALA A 261 2.18 -28.70 21.88
CA ALA A 261 3.37 -28.95 21.06
C ALA A 261 4.60 -28.22 21.62
N ILE A 262 4.45 -26.97 22.06
CA ILE A 262 5.49 -26.20 22.74
C ILE A 262 5.90 -26.90 24.05
N GLU A 263 4.95 -27.37 24.86
CA GLU A 263 5.28 -28.14 26.08
C GLU A 263 6.08 -29.41 25.78
N ARG A 264 5.77 -30.12 24.69
CA ARG A 264 6.54 -31.29 24.25
C ARG A 264 7.95 -30.90 23.82
N TYR A 265 8.09 -29.80 23.09
CA TYR A 265 9.38 -29.23 22.71
C TYR A 265 10.22 -28.86 23.94
N ASP A 266 9.65 -28.14 24.90
CA ASP A 266 10.34 -27.73 26.13
C ASP A 266 10.80 -28.95 26.96
N ARG A 267 9.94 -29.97 27.10
CA ARG A 267 10.30 -31.23 27.76
C ARG A 267 11.45 -31.95 27.04
N ALA A 268 11.40 -32.03 25.71
CA ALA A 268 12.45 -32.67 24.92
C ALA A 268 13.78 -31.92 25.02
N ARG A 269 13.74 -30.58 24.98
CA ARG A 269 14.92 -29.72 25.13
C ARG A 269 15.55 -29.86 26.52
N GLY A 270 14.72 -29.87 27.57
CA GLY A 270 15.19 -30.10 28.94
C GLY A 270 15.81 -31.48 29.13
N ALA A 271 15.21 -32.52 28.55
CA ALA A 271 15.74 -33.88 28.62
C ALA A 271 17.07 -34.04 27.86
N LEU A 272 17.22 -33.38 26.69
CA LEU A 272 18.49 -33.35 25.97
C LEU A 272 19.59 -32.65 26.78
N ALA A 273 19.28 -31.52 27.41
CA ALA A 273 20.23 -30.78 28.24
C ALA A 273 20.68 -31.56 29.49
N ALA A 274 19.87 -32.53 29.95
CA ALA A 274 20.15 -33.36 31.11
C ALA A 274 20.83 -34.70 30.77
N ALA A 275 21.06 -35.02 29.49
CA ALA A 275 21.67 -36.29 29.09
C ALA A 275 23.12 -36.40 29.59
N GLU A 276 23.46 -37.53 30.24
CA GLU A 276 24.77 -37.74 30.86
C GLU A 276 25.75 -38.50 29.94
N ASP A 277 25.24 -39.21 28.94
CA ASP A 277 26.05 -39.96 27.97
C ASP A 277 25.64 -39.72 26.51
N ALA A 278 26.53 -40.12 25.60
CA ALA A 278 26.40 -39.84 24.17
C ALA A 278 25.27 -40.63 23.49
N LEU A 279 24.90 -41.80 24.02
CA LEU A 279 23.84 -42.63 23.42
C LEU A 279 22.46 -42.08 23.82
N GLU A 280 22.30 -41.68 25.08
CA GLU A 280 21.11 -40.97 25.54
C GLU A 280 20.97 -39.63 24.81
N ALA A 281 22.05 -38.87 24.64
CA ALA A 281 22.00 -37.60 23.93
C ALA A 281 21.47 -37.73 22.49
N ASP A 282 21.80 -38.81 21.78
CA ASP A 282 21.32 -39.05 20.41
C ASP A 282 19.80 -39.33 20.36
N ASP A 283 19.30 -40.20 21.24
CA ASP A 283 17.86 -40.50 21.36
C ASP A 283 17.04 -39.26 21.78
N ARG A 284 17.60 -38.45 22.71
CA ARG A 284 16.98 -37.18 23.13
C ARG A 284 17.01 -36.13 22.01
N LEU A 285 18.07 -36.09 21.22
CA LEU A 285 18.17 -35.20 20.06
C LEU A 285 17.11 -35.57 19.01
N ALA A 286 16.94 -36.86 18.71
CA ALA A 286 15.89 -37.32 17.82
C ALA A 286 14.48 -36.92 18.31
N SER A 287 14.25 -37.01 19.63
CA SER A 287 12.99 -36.58 20.26
C SER A 287 12.76 -35.06 20.15
N LEU A 288 13.82 -34.25 20.33
CA LEU A 288 13.76 -32.79 20.14
C LEU A 288 13.45 -32.43 18.69
N THR A 289 14.17 -33.05 17.73
CA THR A 289 13.93 -32.84 16.30
C THR A 289 12.51 -33.22 15.89
N ALA A 290 11.94 -34.29 16.47
CA ALA A 290 10.54 -34.66 16.24
C ALA A 290 9.58 -33.58 16.76
N ALA A 291 9.81 -33.05 17.96
CA ALA A 291 8.99 -31.98 18.51
C ALA A 291 9.08 -30.66 17.69
N GLU A 292 10.27 -30.34 17.15
CA GLU A 292 10.44 -29.20 16.23
C GLU A 292 9.67 -29.38 14.92
N ARG A 293 9.70 -30.59 14.35
CA ARG A 293 8.92 -30.94 13.15
C ARG A 293 7.42 -30.81 13.41
N ASP A 294 6.93 -31.32 14.54
CA ASP A 294 5.51 -31.18 14.91
C ASP A 294 5.07 -29.70 14.95
N ILE A 295 5.88 -28.80 15.53
CA ILE A 295 5.57 -27.37 15.56
C ILE A 295 5.63 -26.78 14.15
N ARG A 296 6.62 -27.16 13.36
CA ARG A 296 6.74 -26.72 11.96
C ARG A 296 5.51 -27.10 11.15
N ASP A 297 5.06 -28.34 11.23
CA ASP A 297 3.88 -28.84 10.51
C ASP A 297 2.61 -28.09 10.95
N LEU A 298 2.48 -27.78 12.25
CA LEU A 298 1.38 -26.96 12.78
C LEU A 298 1.40 -25.54 12.21
N VAL A 299 2.55 -24.87 12.20
CA VAL A 299 2.67 -23.51 11.64
C VAL A 299 2.43 -23.52 10.13
N GLU A 300 2.93 -24.52 9.40
CA GLU A 300 2.66 -24.68 7.98
C GLU A 300 1.16 -24.83 7.70
N SER A 301 0.47 -25.67 8.49
CA SER A 301 -0.97 -25.90 8.35
C SER A 301 -1.83 -24.65 8.54
N ARG A 302 -1.30 -23.59 9.17
CA ARG A 302 -1.98 -22.31 9.38
C ARG A 302 -1.56 -21.23 8.38
N THR A 303 -0.33 -21.28 7.91
CA THR A 303 0.19 -20.29 6.94
C THR A 303 -0.12 -20.67 5.50
N ARG A 304 -0.07 -21.96 5.14
CA ARG A 304 -0.21 -22.41 3.75
C ARG A 304 -1.55 -22.06 3.10
N PRO A 305 -2.72 -22.24 3.75
CA PRO A 305 -3.99 -21.83 3.16
C PRO A 305 -4.04 -20.33 2.85
N THR A 306 -3.47 -19.50 3.74
CA THR A 306 -3.37 -18.04 3.54
C THR A 306 -2.41 -17.70 2.40
N TRP A 307 -1.29 -18.41 2.29
CA TRP A 307 -0.34 -18.26 1.18
C TRP A 307 -1.02 -18.52 -0.17
N ASP A 308 -1.72 -19.65 -0.31
CA ASP A 308 -2.42 -20.01 -1.53
C ASP A 308 -3.53 -19.00 -1.87
N ALA A 309 -4.26 -18.51 -0.84
CA ALA A 309 -5.26 -17.45 -0.98
C ALA A 309 -4.65 -16.11 -1.45
N VAL A 310 -3.44 -15.76 -0.99
CA VAL A 310 -2.75 -14.55 -1.46
C VAL A 310 -2.49 -14.63 -2.97
N TRP A 311 -1.96 -15.76 -3.45
CA TRP A 311 -1.72 -15.94 -4.88
C TRP A 311 -3.00 -15.97 -5.70
N GLN A 312 -4.07 -16.60 -5.20
CA GLN A 312 -5.38 -16.56 -5.85
C GLN A 312 -5.90 -15.11 -6.00
N GLY A 313 -5.78 -14.28 -4.96
CA GLY A 313 -6.17 -12.88 -5.04
C GLY A 313 -5.31 -12.06 -6.01
N LEU A 314 -4.01 -12.35 -6.09
CA LEU A 314 -3.12 -11.75 -7.09
C LEU A 314 -3.53 -12.16 -8.52
N ASP A 315 -3.91 -13.41 -8.75
CA ASP A 315 -4.39 -13.89 -10.05
C ASP A 315 -5.68 -13.14 -10.48
N LEU A 316 -6.63 -12.96 -9.56
CA LEU A 316 -7.86 -12.19 -9.80
C LEU A 316 -7.55 -10.73 -10.18
N LEU A 317 -6.63 -10.08 -9.47
CA LEU A 317 -6.22 -8.71 -9.78
C LEU A 317 -5.44 -8.62 -11.10
N ARG A 318 -4.66 -9.64 -11.45
CA ARG A 318 -3.90 -9.70 -12.71
C ARG A 318 -4.81 -9.90 -13.93
N ALA A 319 -6.02 -10.44 -13.75
CA ALA A 319 -7.01 -10.52 -14.82
C ALA A 319 -7.58 -9.15 -15.23
N LEU A 320 -7.43 -8.12 -14.40
CA LEU A 320 -7.80 -6.74 -14.73
C LEU A 320 -6.68 -6.06 -15.53
N PRO A 321 -7.00 -5.29 -16.58
CA PRO A 321 -6.02 -4.47 -17.28
C PRO A 321 -5.44 -3.41 -16.33
N GLU A 322 -4.18 -3.02 -16.54
CA GLU A 322 -3.52 -1.99 -15.74
C GLU A 322 -4.02 -0.59 -16.09
N GLY A 323 -4.35 0.21 -15.06
CA GLY A 323 -4.76 1.60 -15.24
C GLY A 323 -3.65 2.45 -15.87
N ALA A 324 -4.04 3.38 -16.75
CA ALA A 324 -3.10 4.14 -17.58
C ALA A 324 -2.05 4.93 -16.78
N ARG A 325 -2.36 5.35 -15.55
CA ARG A 325 -1.47 6.17 -14.70
C ARG A 325 -0.80 5.38 -13.57
N VAL A 326 -0.94 4.05 -13.56
CA VAL A 326 -0.23 3.20 -12.59
C VAL A 326 1.29 3.34 -12.76
N GLU A 327 1.78 3.35 -14.00
CA GLU A 327 3.22 3.48 -14.28
C GLU A 327 3.81 4.80 -13.75
N GLU A 328 3.08 5.92 -13.86
CA GLU A 328 3.53 7.21 -13.32
C GLU A 328 3.70 7.14 -11.79
N ARG A 329 2.76 6.50 -11.10
CA ARG A 329 2.85 6.30 -9.64
C ARG A 329 3.96 5.31 -9.29
N TRP A 330 4.13 4.26 -10.08
CA TRP A 330 5.20 3.29 -9.89
C TRP A 330 6.60 3.92 -10.05
N THR A 331 6.75 4.82 -11.01
CA THR A 331 7.99 5.60 -11.18
C THR A 331 8.33 6.38 -9.91
N ARG A 332 7.34 6.94 -9.19
CA ARG A 332 7.59 7.60 -7.89
C ARG A 332 8.01 6.63 -6.79
N ASP A 333 7.49 5.42 -6.80
CA ASP A 333 7.92 4.37 -5.88
C ASP A 333 9.36 3.92 -6.17
N ARG A 334 9.75 3.82 -7.45
CA ARG A 334 11.14 3.59 -7.87
C ARG A 334 12.06 4.69 -7.35
N TRP A 335 11.69 5.97 -7.54
CA TRP A 335 12.43 7.10 -6.96
C TRP A 335 12.56 7.01 -5.44
N SER A 336 11.50 6.60 -4.75
CA SER A 336 11.50 6.43 -3.30
C SER A 336 12.44 5.31 -2.86
N PHE A 337 12.42 4.17 -3.56
CA PHE A 337 13.29 3.04 -3.31
C PHE A 337 14.76 3.40 -3.56
N THR A 338 15.08 4.00 -4.71
CA THR A 338 16.42 4.48 -5.07
C THR A 338 16.94 5.47 -4.03
N ALA A 339 16.15 6.47 -3.65
CA ALA A 339 16.54 7.43 -2.62
C ALA A 339 16.77 6.76 -1.26
N HIS A 340 16.09 5.65 -0.93
CA HIS A 340 16.38 4.92 0.30
C HIS A 340 17.65 4.07 0.19
N ARG A 341 17.84 3.36 -0.92
CA ARG A 341 19.08 2.63 -1.25
C ARG A 341 20.29 3.55 -1.08
N ASP A 342 20.27 4.74 -1.69
CA ASP A 342 21.39 5.66 -1.68
C ASP A 342 21.75 6.11 -0.26
N ARG A 343 20.75 6.39 0.58
CA ARG A 343 20.96 6.71 2.01
C ARG A 343 21.56 5.54 2.79
N VAL A 344 21.14 4.31 2.49
CA VAL A 344 21.70 3.11 3.13
C VAL A 344 23.17 2.94 2.72
N LEU A 345 23.48 3.07 1.43
CA LEU A 345 24.84 2.97 0.88
C LEU A 345 25.76 4.09 1.38
N ALA A 346 25.24 5.30 1.54
CA ALA A 346 25.96 6.44 2.11
C ALA A 346 26.25 6.29 3.62
N GLY A 347 25.76 5.23 4.26
CA GLY A 347 25.95 5.00 5.69
C GLY A 347 25.16 5.98 6.56
N GLU A 348 24.08 6.59 6.04
CA GLU A 348 23.24 7.48 6.83
C GLU A 348 22.66 6.76 8.05
N PRO A 349 22.37 7.48 9.14
CA PRO A 349 21.76 6.87 10.32
C PRO A 349 20.38 6.25 10.01
N PRO A 350 19.89 5.33 10.86
CA PRO A 350 18.53 4.82 10.76
C PRO A 350 17.50 5.96 10.82
N GLN A 351 16.32 5.73 10.23
CA GLN A 351 15.23 6.71 10.26
C GLN A 351 14.83 7.01 11.72
N PRO A 352 14.59 8.29 12.07
CA PRO A 352 14.38 8.68 13.47
C PRO A 352 13.16 7.99 14.10
N ARG A 353 13.12 7.91 15.43
CA ARG A 353 11.97 7.36 16.17
C ARG A 353 10.75 8.27 16.06
N ARG A 354 10.98 9.57 16.16
CA ARG A 354 9.98 10.62 16.07
C ARG A 354 10.42 11.59 14.98
N ASP A 355 9.50 11.92 14.10
CA ASP A 355 9.74 13.00 13.14
C ASP A 355 9.75 14.33 13.90
N ASP A 356 10.63 15.24 13.51
CA ASP A 356 10.50 16.64 13.89
C ASP A 356 9.23 17.25 13.26
N ALA A 357 8.80 18.41 13.76
CA ALA A 357 7.55 19.03 13.35
C ALA A 357 7.50 19.34 11.84
N VAL A 358 8.61 19.79 11.25
CA VAL A 358 8.69 20.15 9.83
C VAL A 358 8.64 18.89 8.97
N THR A 359 9.38 17.84 9.34
CA THR A 359 9.33 16.53 8.67
C THR A 359 7.94 15.91 8.74
N ALA A 360 7.29 15.94 9.91
CA ALA A 360 5.94 15.43 10.10
C ALA A 360 4.92 16.19 9.23
N ALA A 361 4.98 17.53 9.22
CA ALA A 361 4.12 18.37 8.41
C ALA A 361 4.35 18.15 6.90
N ASN A 362 5.60 18.01 6.46
CA ASN A 362 5.94 17.69 5.08
C ASN A 362 5.39 16.32 4.66
N LYS A 363 5.52 15.29 5.50
CA LYS A 363 4.94 13.96 5.24
C LYS A 363 3.42 14.01 5.14
N LEU A 364 2.75 14.75 6.02
CA LEU A 364 1.28 14.92 5.97
C LEU A 364 0.86 15.63 4.67
N ALA A 365 1.46 16.79 4.37
CA ALA A 365 1.16 17.55 3.16
C ALA A 365 1.46 16.73 1.89
N ALA A 366 2.50 15.89 1.90
CA ALA A 366 2.77 14.97 0.81
C ALA A 366 1.67 13.91 0.67
N ARG A 367 1.22 13.30 1.77
CA ARG A 367 0.13 12.29 1.75
C ARG A 367 -1.19 12.87 1.26
N GLU A 368 -1.53 14.11 1.64
CA GLU A 368 -2.73 14.79 1.14
C GLU A 368 -2.65 15.04 -0.37
N ARG A 369 -1.50 15.48 -0.88
CA ARG A 369 -1.27 15.64 -2.32
C ARG A 369 -1.35 14.33 -3.07
N GLU A 370 -0.74 13.27 -2.56
CA GLU A 370 -0.80 11.94 -3.18
C GLU A 370 -2.21 11.35 -3.10
N GLN A 371 -3.00 11.63 -2.05
CA GLN A 371 -4.41 11.23 -1.96
C GLN A 371 -5.23 11.90 -3.06
N ALA A 372 -5.15 13.23 -3.16
CA ALA A 372 -5.87 13.99 -4.18
C ALA A 372 -5.46 13.58 -5.60
N ARG A 373 -4.17 13.33 -5.82
CA ARG A 373 -3.68 12.80 -7.10
C ARG A 373 -4.24 11.41 -7.37
N LEU A 374 -4.17 10.49 -6.41
CA LEU A 374 -4.68 9.14 -6.60
C LEU A 374 -6.16 9.18 -6.96
N ASP A 375 -6.96 9.90 -6.21
CA ASP A 375 -8.40 10.02 -6.42
C ASP A 375 -8.75 10.56 -7.81
N ALA A 376 -7.99 11.56 -8.30
CA ALA A 376 -8.17 12.08 -9.64
C ALA A 376 -7.74 11.08 -10.71
N GLN A 377 -6.59 10.42 -10.54
CA GLN A 377 -6.06 9.47 -11.51
C GLN A 377 -6.92 8.21 -11.61
N GLU A 378 -7.39 7.65 -10.48
CA GLU A 378 -8.29 6.49 -10.47
C GLU A 378 -9.60 6.83 -11.22
N ALA A 379 -10.16 8.03 -11.01
CA ALA A 379 -11.35 8.48 -11.75
C ALA A 379 -11.09 8.67 -13.26
N LEU A 380 -9.91 9.16 -13.65
CA LEU A 380 -9.59 9.38 -15.06
C LEU A 380 -9.21 8.09 -15.80
N ASP A 381 -8.72 7.08 -15.08
CA ASP A 381 -8.33 5.79 -15.64
C ASP A 381 -9.52 4.82 -15.74
N ASP A 382 -10.56 5.00 -14.92
CA ASP A 382 -11.63 4.02 -14.73
C ASP A 382 -13.05 4.63 -14.85
N PRO A 383 -13.87 4.15 -15.81
CA PRO A 383 -15.22 4.66 -16.01
C PRO A 383 -16.17 4.40 -14.83
N LEU A 384 -15.99 3.33 -14.05
CA LEU A 384 -16.83 3.08 -12.87
C LEU A 384 -16.49 4.04 -11.73
N VAL A 385 -15.21 4.34 -11.54
CA VAL A 385 -14.76 5.36 -10.57
C VAL A 385 -15.26 6.74 -11.02
N MET A 386 -15.16 7.07 -12.32
CA MET A 386 -15.71 8.32 -12.87
C MET A 386 -17.23 8.41 -12.69
N ALA A 387 -17.98 7.32 -12.90
CA ALA A 387 -19.42 7.29 -12.69
C ALA A 387 -19.79 7.65 -11.24
N GLY A 388 -19.01 7.18 -10.26
CA GLY A 388 -19.15 7.60 -8.87
C GLY A 388 -18.98 9.10 -8.66
N ARG A 389 -17.98 9.72 -9.32
CA ARG A 389 -17.74 11.17 -9.29
C ARG A 389 -18.87 11.95 -9.96
N ARG A 390 -19.42 11.43 -11.06
CA ARG A 390 -20.58 12.03 -11.77
C ARG A 390 -21.82 12.05 -10.91
N LEU A 391 -22.14 10.93 -10.26
CA LEU A 391 -23.29 10.82 -9.34
C LEU A 391 -23.15 11.71 -8.09
N ALA A 392 -21.92 12.02 -7.67
CA ALA A 392 -21.65 12.95 -6.58
C ALA A 392 -21.72 14.43 -7.00
N GLY A 393 -21.92 14.72 -8.30
CA GLY A 393 -21.88 16.07 -8.85
C GLY A 393 -20.47 16.66 -8.97
N GLU A 394 -19.42 15.83 -8.85
CA GLU A 394 -18.00 16.22 -8.92
C GLU A 394 -17.41 16.09 -10.33
N ALA A 395 -18.17 15.53 -11.26
CA ALA A 395 -17.86 15.42 -12.68
C ALA A 395 -19.16 15.36 -13.50
N PHE A 396 -19.05 15.51 -14.81
CA PHE A 396 -20.16 15.28 -15.73
C PHE A 396 -19.64 14.86 -17.10
N ALA A 397 -20.45 14.08 -17.82
CA ALA A 397 -20.24 13.70 -19.20
C ALA A 397 -21.41 14.15 -20.06
N GLY A 398 -21.14 14.55 -21.30
CA GLY A 398 -22.16 15.07 -22.19
C GLY A 398 -21.71 15.16 -23.63
N GLU A 399 -22.63 15.58 -24.49
CA GLU A 399 -22.40 15.80 -25.91
C GLU A 399 -22.25 17.30 -26.18
N VAL A 400 -21.25 17.68 -26.98
CA VAL A 400 -21.08 19.06 -27.43
C VAL A 400 -22.11 19.39 -28.50
N THR A 401 -23.00 20.34 -28.24
CA THR A 401 -24.08 20.72 -29.17
C THR A 401 -23.74 21.92 -30.03
N ASP A 402 -22.89 22.81 -29.53
CA ASP A 402 -22.44 24.00 -30.25
C ASP A 402 -21.06 24.48 -29.77
N VAL A 403 -20.33 25.15 -30.65
CA VAL A 403 -19.01 25.73 -30.35
C VAL A 403 -18.91 27.10 -31.01
N VAL A 404 -18.86 28.14 -30.19
CA VAL A 404 -18.75 29.53 -30.64
C VAL A 404 -17.38 30.09 -30.30
N MET A 405 -16.63 30.50 -31.32
CA MET A 405 -15.34 31.16 -31.11
C MET A 405 -15.54 32.53 -30.46
N ALA A 406 -14.89 32.73 -29.31
CA ALA A 406 -14.77 34.03 -28.65
C ALA A 406 -13.32 34.34 -28.30
N TYR A 407 -13.03 35.59 -27.95
CA TYR A 407 -11.68 36.08 -27.66
C TYR A 407 -11.66 36.91 -26.38
N GLY A 408 -10.57 36.84 -25.61
CA GLY A 408 -10.39 37.64 -24.40
C GLY A 408 -10.10 39.12 -24.69
N GLU A 409 -10.45 40.00 -23.74
CA GLU A 409 -10.43 41.48 -23.88
C GLU A 409 -9.04 42.14 -23.74
N GLY A 410 -7.96 41.43 -24.04
CA GLY A 410 -6.58 41.92 -23.89
C GLY A 410 -6.01 42.61 -25.14
N LYS A 411 -4.89 43.35 -24.98
CA LYS A 411 -4.12 43.96 -26.10
C LYS A 411 -3.73 42.97 -27.21
N ARG A 412 -3.58 41.68 -26.86
CA ARG A 412 -3.49 40.55 -27.79
C ARG A 412 -4.61 39.58 -27.42
N PRO A 413 -5.78 39.63 -28.11
CA PRO A 413 -6.92 38.78 -27.80
C PRO A 413 -6.54 37.31 -27.95
N SER A 414 -6.63 36.55 -26.87
CA SER A 414 -6.38 35.10 -26.89
C SER A 414 -7.69 34.35 -27.07
N PRO A 415 -7.69 33.20 -27.77
CA PRO A 415 -8.92 32.44 -28.01
C PRO A 415 -9.54 31.97 -26.69
N ARG A 416 -10.86 32.08 -26.59
CA ARG A 416 -11.73 31.71 -25.46
C ARG A 416 -13.04 31.11 -25.98
N PRO A 417 -12.99 30.02 -26.76
CA PRO A 417 -14.19 29.42 -27.33
C PRO A 417 -15.18 29.01 -26.23
N LEU A 418 -16.45 29.24 -26.52
CA LEU A 418 -17.59 28.79 -25.73
C LEU A 418 -18.07 27.48 -26.31
N VAL A 419 -18.11 26.44 -25.49
CA VAL A 419 -18.54 25.09 -25.83
C VAL A 419 -19.83 24.83 -25.08
N THR A 420 -20.91 24.58 -25.81
CA THR A 420 -22.20 24.19 -25.24
C THR A 420 -22.25 22.68 -25.12
N VAL A 421 -22.51 22.16 -23.92
CA VAL A 421 -22.54 20.73 -23.60
C VAL A 421 -23.90 20.37 -23.04
N ARG A 422 -24.56 19.39 -23.64
CA ARG A 422 -25.79 18.78 -23.11
C ARG A 422 -25.45 17.56 -22.27
N THR A 423 -25.90 17.52 -21.01
CA THR A 423 -25.62 16.44 -20.07
C THR A 423 -26.88 16.05 -19.28
N ASP A 424 -26.98 14.76 -18.95
CA ASP A 424 -27.99 14.24 -18.02
C ASP A 424 -27.51 14.25 -16.55
N ASP A 425 -26.23 14.58 -16.32
CA ASP A 425 -25.66 14.67 -14.99
C ASP A 425 -26.05 15.98 -14.30
N ARG A 426 -25.96 16.01 -12.97
CA ARG A 426 -26.26 17.18 -12.14
C ARG A 426 -25.00 17.67 -11.41
N PRO A 427 -24.04 18.31 -12.11
CA PRO A 427 -22.81 18.77 -11.49
C PRO A 427 -23.05 19.96 -10.56
N HIS A 428 -22.30 20.03 -9.46
CA HIS A 428 -22.37 21.13 -8.50
C HIS A 428 -21.55 22.34 -8.97
N LEU A 429 -22.04 23.06 -9.98
CA LEU A 429 -21.35 24.18 -10.60
C LEU A 429 -21.73 25.52 -9.94
N PRO A 430 -20.88 26.11 -9.08
CA PRO A 430 -21.04 27.51 -8.67
C PRO A 430 -20.78 28.47 -9.85
N GLU A 431 -21.14 29.73 -9.68
CA GLU A 431 -20.84 30.77 -10.66
C GLU A 431 -19.33 30.80 -10.94
N ARG A 432 -18.94 30.77 -12.22
CA ARG A 432 -17.54 30.77 -12.68
C ARG A 432 -16.70 29.60 -12.15
N ALA A 433 -17.33 28.45 -11.87
CA ALA A 433 -16.61 27.23 -11.49
C ALA A 433 -15.57 26.87 -12.54
N LYS A 434 -14.41 26.38 -12.09
CA LYS A 434 -13.42 25.77 -12.98
C LYS A 434 -13.74 24.29 -13.15
N VAL A 435 -13.67 23.83 -14.39
CA VAL A 435 -13.82 22.43 -14.76
C VAL A 435 -12.66 22.00 -15.64
N TYR A 436 -12.35 20.72 -15.63
CA TYR A 436 -11.14 20.18 -16.25
C TYR A 436 -11.49 18.96 -17.11
N ARG A 437 -10.99 18.90 -18.34
CA ARG A 437 -11.06 17.68 -19.16
C ARG A 437 -9.67 17.15 -19.46
N SER A 438 -9.56 15.86 -19.75
CA SER A 438 -8.27 15.27 -20.14
C SER A 438 -8.05 15.48 -21.64
N LEU A 439 -7.02 16.24 -22.01
CA LEU A 439 -6.60 16.47 -23.39
C LEU A 439 -5.22 15.84 -23.60
N GLY A 440 -5.17 14.71 -24.31
CA GLY A 440 -3.92 13.96 -24.51
C GLY A 440 -3.23 13.58 -23.20
N GLY A 441 -4.02 13.21 -22.18
CA GLY A 441 -3.54 12.87 -20.84
C GLY A 441 -3.29 14.06 -19.90
N LYS A 442 -3.31 15.30 -20.42
CA LYS A 442 -3.04 16.51 -19.62
C LYS A 442 -4.35 17.26 -19.28
N PRO A 443 -4.45 17.92 -18.11
CA PRO A 443 -5.65 18.68 -17.76
C PRO A 443 -5.79 19.93 -18.63
N GLN A 444 -6.92 20.11 -19.30
CA GLN A 444 -7.32 21.37 -19.93
C GLN A 444 -8.45 21.98 -19.10
N ALA A 445 -8.29 23.25 -18.73
CA ALA A 445 -9.24 23.98 -17.92
C ALA A 445 -10.29 24.69 -18.79
N ALA A 446 -11.50 24.75 -18.25
CA ALA A 446 -12.60 25.58 -18.72
C ALA A 446 -13.29 26.27 -17.53
N GLU A 447 -13.98 27.38 -17.80
CA GLU A 447 -14.77 28.14 -16.83
C GLU A 447 -16.25 28.00 -17.17
N PHE A 448 -17.08 27.68 -16.19
CA PHE A 448 -18.52 27.64 -16.35
C PHE A 448 -19.07 29.06 -16.59
N ALA A 449 -19.65 29.28 -17.77
CA ALA A 449 -20.18 30.58 -18.20
C ALA A 449 -21.69 30.74 -17.93
N GLY A 450 -22.40 29.64 -17.63
CA GLY A 450 -23.82 29.64 -17.32
C GLY A 450 -24.56 28.47 -17.97
N TYR A 451 -25.86 28.40 -17.70
CA TYR A 451 -26.78 27.50 -18.40
C TYR A 451 -27.33 28.20 -19.64
N GLU A 452 -27.50 27.46 -20.72
CA GLU A 452 -28.35 27.87 -21.83
C GLU A 452 -29.78 27.40 -21.53
N GLY A 453 -30.69 28.32 -21.24
CA GLY A 453 -32.04 27.97 -20.79
C GLY A 453 -32.12 27.74 -19.28
N SER A 454 -33.04 26.87 -18.85
CA SER A 454 -33.19 26.53 -17.43
C SER A 454 -32.15 25.50 -16.98
N PRO A 455 -31.68 25.51 -15.70
CA PRO A 455 -30.75 24.50 -15.21
C PRO A 455 -31.24 23.06 -15.34
N ASP A 456 -32.56 22.84 -15.36
CA ASP A 456 -33.18 21.52 -15.51
C ASP A 456 -33.04 20.93 -16.93
N GLU A 457 -32.72 21.76 -17.94
CA GLU A 457 -32.48 21.31 -19.32
C GLU A 457 -31.08 20.71 -19.51
N GLY A 458 -30.17 20.88 -18.55
CA GLY A 458 -28.84 20.24 -18.56
C GLY A 458 -27.91 20.76 -19.67
N VAL A 459 -28.14 21.98 -20.18
CA VAL A 459 -27.31 22.59 -21.23
C VAL A 459 -26.33 23.59 -20.61
N LEU A 460 -25.06 23.22 -20.58
CA LEU A 460 -23.96 23.95 -19.93
C LEU A 460 -23.13 24.70 -20.96
N VAL A 461 -22.82 25.97 -20.71
CA VAL A 461 -21.87 26.73 -21.53
C VAL A 461 -20.52 26.81 -20.81
N LEU A 462 -19.48 26.29 -21.44
CA LEU A 462 -18.12 26.23 -20.90
C LEU A 462 -17.17 27.07 -21.74
N ARG A 463 -16.39 27.94 -21.11
CA ARG A 463 -15.34 28.71 -21.76
C ARG A 463 -14.00 28.01 -21.61
N ILE A 464 -13.41 27.52 -22.70
CA ILE A 464 -12.05 26.94 -22.64
C ILE A 464 -11.02 28.05 -22.38
N VAL A 465 -10.13 27.86 -21.40
CA VAL A 465 -9.19 28.91 -20.96
C VAL A 465 -7.73 28.63 -21.26
N ASP A 466 -7.34 27.37 -21.47
CA ASP A 466 -5.95 27.01 -21.72
C ASP A 466 -5.78 25.87 -22.76
N LYS A 467 -4.51 25.53 -23.04
CA LYS A 467 -4.08 24.43 -23.93
C LYS A 467 -4.67 24.43 -25.33
N MET A 468 -4.79 25.62 -25.93
CA MET A 468 -5.21 25.84 -27.32
C MET A 468 -4.04 26.26 -28.23
N GLY A 469 -2.80 26.00 -27.83
CA GLY A 469 -1.61 26.52 -28.49
C GLY A 469 -1.31 27.98 -28.17
N ARG A 470 -0.32 28.55 -28.87
CA ARG A 470 0.15 29.95 -28.69
C ARG A 470 -0.40 30.92 -29.75
N GLY A 471 -1.12 30.40 -30.74
CA GLY A 471 -1.67 31.14 -31.87
C GLY A 471 -2.98 31.87 -31.56
N LYS A 472 -3.45 32.66 -32.54
CA LYS A 472 -4.79 33.27 -32.51
C LYS A 472 -5.89 32.24 -32.83
N GLU A 473 -5.55 31.25 -33.64
CA GLU A 473 -6.37 30.08 -33.91
C GLU A 473 -5.96 28.93 -33.00
N PRO A 474 -6.92 28.24 -32.35
CA PRO A 474 -6.64 27.06 -31.57
C PRO A 474 -5.93 25.97 -32.38
N GLU A 475 -4.99 25.26 -31.78
CA GLU A 475 -4.38 24.07 -32.39
C GLU A 475 -5.45 23.00 -32.70
N PRO A 476 -5.38 22.27 -33.83
CA PRO A 476 -6.33 21.22 -34.16
C PRO A 476 -6.48 20.20 -33.02
N GLY A 477 -7.73 19.84 -32.68
CA GLY A 477 -8.07 18.92 -31.58
C GLY A 477 -8.01 19.52 -30.17
N SER A 478 -7.59 20.78 -30.01
CA SER A 478 -7.52 21.44 -28.69
C SER A 478 -8.87 21.94 -28.16
N VAL A 479 -9.85 22.12 -29.04
CA VAL A 479 -11.24 22.50 -28.75
C VAL A 479 -12.11 21.36 -29.26
N PRO A 480 -13.08 20.85 -28.48
CA PRO A 480 -13.96 19.81 -28.98
C PRO A 480 -14.88 20.36 -30.08
N GLU A 481 -15.36 19.47 -30.93
CA GLU A 481 -16.25 19.76 -32.04
C GLU A 481 -17.70 19.39 -31.71
N LYS A 482 -18.64 19.92 -32.48
CA LYS A 482 -20.06 19.56 -32.35
C LYS A 482 -20.25 18.06 -32.61
N GLY A 483 -20.91 17.38 -31.68
CA GLY A 483 -21.12 15.93 -31.66
C GLY A 483 -20.10 15.17 -30.81
N ASP A 484 -19.03 15.81 -30.33
CA ASP A 484 -18.04 15.14 -29.48
C ASP A 484 -18.64 14.79 -28.11
N ALA A 485 -18.33 13.57 -27.65
CA ALA A 485 -18.55 13.17 -26.26
C ALA A 485 -17.40 13.71 -25.39
N VAL A 486 -17.74 14.46 -24.36
CA VAL A 486 -16.77 15.07 -23.44
C VAL A 486 -17.07 14.68 -22.00
N CYS A 487 -16.01 14.58 -21.20
CA CYS A 487 -16.10 14.40 -19.76
C CYS A 487 -15.28 15.47 -19.06
N PHE A 488 -15.92 16.22 -18.17
CA PHE A 488 -15.31 17.27 -17.36
C PHE A 488 -15.39 16.91 -15.88
N THR A 489 -14.36 17.27 -15.13
CA THR A 489 -14.25 17.10 -13.68
C THR A 489 -14.22 18.47 -13.01
N LEU A 490 -14.79 18.58 -11.81
CA LEU A 490 -14.70 19.80 -10.99
C LEU A 490 -13.42 19.82 -10.14
N PHE A 491 -12.72 18.70 -10.06
CA PHE A 491 -11.40 18.57 -9.44
C PHE A 491 -10.26 18.66 -10.45
N GLU A 492 -9.13 19.16 -10.01
CA GLU A 492 -7.89 19.22 -10.80
C GLU A 492 -7.28 17.81 -10.94
N HIS A 493 -6.66 17.54 -12.10
CA HIS A 493 -6.02 16.24 -12.37
C HIS A 493 -4.65 16.12 -11.71
N GLU A 494 -4.09 17.24 -11.25
CA GLU A 494 -2.84 17.31 -10.51
C GLU A 494 -3.05 18.14 -9.24
N ALA A 495 -2.64 17.61 -8.09
CA ALA A 495 -2.71 18.35 -6.85
C ALA A 495 -1.71 19.51 -6.86
N ARG A 496 -2.17 20.71 -6.51
CA ARG A 496 -1.28 21.87 -6.32
C ARG A 496 -0.39 21.66 -5.10
N GLY A 497 0.84 22.17 -5.19
CA GLY A 497 1.73 22.27 -4.03
C GLY A 497 1.15 23.20 -2.97
N GLY A 498 1.25 22.79 -1.71
CA GLY A 498 0.97 23.67 -0.57
C GLY A 498 2.02 24.78 -0.45
N ALA A 499 1.79 25.72 0.48
CA ALA A 499 2.78 26.75 0.80
C ALA A 499 4.11 26.12 1.29
N LYS A 500 5.24 26.80 1.04
CA LYS A 500 6.54 26.37 1.58
C LYS A 500 6.46 26.41 3.12
N LEU A 501 6.81 25.31 3.77
CA LEU A 501 6.98 25.28 5.22
C LEU A 501 8.26 26.05 5.62
N PRO A 502 8.33 26.59 6.84
CA PRO A 502 9.54 27.23 7.36
C PRO A 502 10.70 26.22 7.40
N ASP A 503 11.92 26.74 7.40
CA ASP A 503 13.10 25.91 7.62
C ASP A 503 13.12 25.42 9.10
N PRO A 504 13.75 24.27 9.44
CA PRO A 504 13.67 23.68 10.78
C PRO A 504 14.06 24.64 11.92
N GLU A 505 15.02 25.52 11.69
CA GLU A 505 15.50 26.54 12.63
C GLU A 505 14.46 27.63 12.91
N GLU A 506 13.44 27.76 12.07
CA GLU A 506 12.34 28.71 12.20
C GLU A 506 11.04 28.06 12.70
N THR A 507 11.12 26.82 13.20
CA THR A 507 9.96 26.09 13.72
C THR A 507 9.30 26.89 14.87
N PRO A 508 7.99 27.23 14.78
CA PRO A 508 7.31 28.00 15.81
C PRO A 508 7.31 27.29 17.18
N TRP A 509 7.41 28.06 18.27
CA TRP A 509 7.37 27.52 19.64
C TRP A 509 6.11 26.69 19.94
N THR A 510 4.99 26.99 19.29
CA THR A 510 3.74 26.23 19.38
C THR A 510 3.83 24.81 18.85
N HIS A 511 4.88 24.50 18.08
CA HIS A 511 5.13 23.20 17.47
C HIS A 511 6.44 22.57 17.96
N GLY A 512 6.96 23.03 19.11
CA GLY A 512 8.18 22.52 19.73
C GLY A 512 9.39 23.45 19.64
N GLY A 513 9.30 24.54 18.87
CA GLY A 513 10.41 25.48 18.66
C GLY A 513 11.51 24.92 17.75
N PRO A 514 12.57 25.71 17.49
CA PRO A 514 13.73 25.24 16.75
C PRO A 514 14.35 24.01 17.43
N PRO A 515 14.86 23.01 16.67
CA PRO A 515 15.49 21.84 17.26
C PRO A 515 16.71 22.25 18.09
N GLY A 516 16.74 21.84 19.37
CA GLY A 516 17.93 21.97 20.21
C GLY A 516 19.02 20.96 19.85
N GLU A 517 20.21 21.10 20.43
CA GLU A 517 21.30 20.13 20.29
C GLU A 517 20.81 18.77 20.83
N ALA A 518 20.64 17.79 19.95
CA ALA A 518 20.13 16.49 20.35
C ALA A 518 21.18 15.82 21.25
N PRO A 519 20.88 15.54 22.53
CA PRO A 519 21.79 14.73 23.34
C PRO A 519 21.97 13.38 22.66
N PRO A 520 23.13 12.71 22.82
CA PRO A 520 23.30 11.34 22.33
C PRO A 520 22.13 10.51 22.86
N GLU A 521 21.30 10.02 21.94
CA GLU A 521 20.03 9.37 22.27
C GLU A 521 20.34 8.13 23.11
N ALA A 522 20.07 8.22 24.41
CA ALA A 522 20.08 7.07 25.29
C ALA A 522 19.02 6.08 24.78
N PRO A 523 19.26 4.76 24.88
CA PRO A 523 18.24 3.78 24.53
C PRO A 523 16.96 4.09 25.33
N ASP A 524 15.80 3.95 24.68
CA ASP A 524 14.52 4.01 25.40
C ASP A 524 14.56 3.05 26.59
N ALA A 525 14.00 3.50 27.72
CA ALA A 525 13.61 2.56 28.76
C ALA A 525 12.65 1.56 28.10
N VAL A 526 13.01 0.29 28.19
CA VAL A 526 12.24 -0.82 27.63
C VAL A 526 10.80 -0.69 28.10
N THR A 527 9.87 -0.40 27.18
CA THR A 527 8.43 -0.40 27.48
C THR A 527 7.87 -1.80 27.25
N GLU A 528 6.73 -2.13 27.86
CA GLU A 528 6.06 -3.43 27.61
C GLU A 528 5.72 -3.65 26.12
N GLU A 529 5.68 -2.59 25.30
CA GLU A 529 5.47 -2.67 23.84
C GLU A 529 6.78 -2.90 23.04
N ASP A 530 7.95 -2.74 23.66
CA ASP A 530 9.28 -2.87 23.04
C ASP A 530 10.06 -4.13 23.52
N VAL A 531 9.54 -4.81 24.55
CA VAL A 531 9.99 -6.16 24.88
C VAL A 531 9.40 -7.09 23.83
N LEU A 532 10.25 -7.50 22.88
CA LEU A 532 10.06 -8.78 22.21
C LEU A 532 10.17 -9.87 23.24
#